data_AF-A0A2V6H679-F1
#
_entry.id   AF-A0A2V6H679-F1
#
_cell.length_a   1.000
_cell.length_b   1.000
_cell.length_c   1.000
_cell.angle_alpha   90.00
_cell.angle_beta   90.00
_cell.angle_gamma   90.00
#
_symmetry.space_group_name_H-M   'P 1'
#
loop_
_entity.id
_entity.type
_entity.pdbx_description
1 polymer ?
#
loop_
_entity_poly.entity_id
_entity_poly.type
_entity_poly.pdbx_seq_one_letter_code
_entity_poly.pdbx_strand_id
1 'polypeptide(L)'
;MSNENAAVPRHRAFSFSRIRTITVNTLTELTRLKVFYVLLVFALLLIGSSMFVAQFTFQQEFQILKDVSLGAMSIFTSLLAIVATARLIPQDIEDRTVYTILAKPVPRFEYLLGKIAGVLLLLAISTAVMGGAFLLVLYMREQAVLHATLRHMSGVPREQVDDALRVIRSSALNIDIFPGIVIIYLKACLLAALTLFVSTFATTNIFTIVVMAFIYFIGHLQATAREYWLAVIS
;
A
#
# COMPACT_ATOMS: atom_id res chain seq x y z
N MET A 1 1.07 -39.96 -52.69
CA MET A 1 0.18 -39.56 -51.58
C MET A 1 0.83 -39.99 -50.27
N SER A 2 1.66 -39.14 -49.66
CA SER A 2 2.30 -39.41 -48.36
C SER A 2 1.84 -38.34 -47.38
N ASN A 3 1.12 -38.79 -46.35
CA ASN A 3 0.32 -38.02 -45.41
C ASN A 3 1.16 -36.97 -44.64
N GLU A 4 0.79 -35.70 -44.77
CA GLU A 4 1.25 -34.60 -43.91
C GLU A 4 0.62 -34.76 -42.52
N ASN A 5 1.23 -35.55 -41.64
CA ASN A 5 0.98 -35.44 -40.21
C ASN A 5 1.79 -34.27 -39.65
N ALA A 6 1.39 -33.05 -40.02
CA ALA A 6 1.84 -31.84 -39.36
C ALA A 6 1.36 -31.89 -37.90
N ALA A 7 2.28 -32.14 -36.99
CA ALA A 7 2.03 -32.10 -35.55
C ALA A 7 1.48 -30.72 -35.18
N VAL A 8 0.17 -30.64 -34.97
CA VAL A 8 -0.49 -29.44 -34.44
C VAL A 8 0.19 -29.10 -33.12
N PRO A 9 0.88 -27.94 -32.99
CA PRO A 9 1.53 -27.60 -31.75
C PRO A 9 0.46 -27.47 -30.67
N ARG A 10 0.52 -28.33 -29.65
CA ARG A 10 -0.33 -28.23 -28.45
C ARG A 10 -0.11 -26.85 -27.85
N HIS A 11 -1.04 -25.94 -28.12
CA HIS A 11 -1.10 -24.63 -27.48
C HIS A 11 -1.20 -24.88 -25.98
N ARG A 12 -0.09 -24.70 -25.25
CA ARG A 12 -0.11 -24.64 -23.79
C ARG A 12 -0.99 -23.44 -23.42
N ALA A 13 -2.22 -23.74 -23.00
CA ALA A 13 -3.22 -22.75 -22.62
C ALA A 13 -2.83 -21.96 -21.37
N PHE A 14 -1.85 -22.44 -20.59
CA PHE A 14 -1.35 -21.79 -19.39
C PHE A 14 0.18 -21.83 -19.29
N SER A 15 0.82 -20.68 -19.08
CA SER A 15 2.24 -20.61 -18.74
C SER A 15 2.51 -19.55 -17.67
N PHE A 16 2.74 -20.02 -16.43
CA PHE A 16 3.13 -19.18 -15.29
C PHE A 16 4.34 -18.28 -15.58
N SER A 17 5.26 -18.72 -16.43
CA SER A 17 6.42 -17.91 -16.85
C SER A 17 6.01 -16.67 -17.64
N ARG A 18 4.95 -16.75 -18.46
CA ARG A 18 4.45 -15.61 -19.23
C ARG A 18 3.75 -14.60 -18.32
N ILE A 19 2.90 -15.08 -17.42
CA ILE A 19 2.22 -14.26 -16.42
C ILE A 19 3.25 -13.47 -15.60
N ARG A 20 4.29 -14.15 -15.07
CA ARG A 20 5.36 -13.49 -14.32
C ARG A 20 6.09 -12.42 -15.14
N THR A 21 6.35 -12.68 -16.43
CA THR A 21 7.01 -11.71 -17.30
C THR A 21 6.15 -10.46 -17.50
N ILE A 22 4.84 -10.63 -17.73
CA ILE A 22 3.88 -9.54 -17.83
C ILE A 22 3.81 -8.75 -16.51
N THR A 23 3.72 -9.45 -15.38
CA THR A 23 3.70 -8.85 -14.03
C THR A 23 4.94 -7.98 -13.78
N VAL A 24 6.14 -8.49 -14.09
CA VAL A 24 7.39 -7.74 -13.90
C VAL A 24 7.47 -6.55 -14.85
N ASN A 25 6.99 -6.70 -16.09
CA ASN A 25 6.93 -5.59 -17.04
C ASN A 25 6.02 -4.47 -16.52
N THR A 26 4.79 -4.81 -16.12
CA THR A 26 3.83 -3.86 -15.54
C THR A 26 4.39 -3.21 -14.27
N LEU A 27 5.05 -3.97 -13.40
CA LEU A 27 5.69 -3.42 -12.21
C LEU A 27 6.77 -2.38 -12.58
N THR A 28 7.61 -2.70 -13.56
CA THR A 28 8.69 -1.81 -14.02
C THR A 28 8.13 -0.55 -14.66
N GLU A 29 7.04 -0.69 -15.42
CA GLU A 29 6.32 0.44 -16.01
C GLU A 29 5.77 1.38 -14.92
N LEU A 30 5.05 0.83 -13.94
CA LEU A 30 4.43 1.61 -12.86
C LEU A 30 5.47 2.25 -11.95
N THR A 31 6.56 1.55 -11.63
CA THR A 31 7.66 2.09 -10.82
C THR A 31 8.40 3.21 -11.52
N ARG A 32 8.53 3.21 -12.85
CA ARG A 32 9.18 4.31 -13.60
C ARG A 32 8.36 5.61 -13.62
N LEU A 33 7.10 5.58 -13.19
CA LEU A 33 6.27 6.78 -13.15
C LEU A 33 6.74 7.72 -12.04
N LYS A 34 7.04 8.98 -12.40
CA LYS A 34 7.42 10.03 -11.43
C LYS A 34 6.41 10.17 -10.29
N VAL A 35 5.12 9.99 -10.58
CA VAL A 35 4.05 10.09 -9.58
C VAL A 35 4.20 9.05 -8.46
N PHE A 36 4.64 7.82 -8.77
CA PHE A 36 4.87 6.78 -7.77
C PHE A 36 5.94 7.23 -6.77
N TYR A 37 7.09 7.69 -7.28
CA TYR A 37 8.18 8.16 -6.43
C TYR A 37 7.80 9.39 -5.61
N VAL A 38 7.08 10.35 -6.19
CA VAL A 38 6.62 11.53 -5.47
C VAL A 38 5.72 11.11 -4.30
N LEU A 39 4.68 10.31 -4.55
CA LEU A 39 3.78 9.84 -3.48
C LEU A 39 4.54 9.06 -2.39
N LEU A 40 5.44 8.15 -2.78
CA LEU A 40 6.22 7.35 -1.84
C LEU A 40 7.12 8.23 -0.97
N VAL A 41 7.85 9.18 -1.57
CA VAL A 41 8.72 10.10 -0.81
C VAL A 41 7.90 10.98 0.13
N PHE A 42 6.76 11.52 -0.31
CA PHE A 42 5.88 12.30 0.57
C PHE A 42 5.35 11.47 1.74
N ALA A 43 5.00 10.21 1.51
CA ALA A 43 4.59 9.30 2.58
C ALA A 43 5.70 9.09 3.60
N LEU A 44 6.93 8.83 3.13
CA LEU A 44 8.10 8.66 3.98
C LEU A 44 8.45 9.94 4.76
N LEU A 45 8.34 11.11 4.12
CA LEU A 45 8.56 12.40 4.78
C LEU A 45 7.51 12.67 5.86
N LEU A 46 6.23 12.33 5.63
CA LEU A 46 5.17 12.51 6.62
C LEU A 46 5.39 11.57 7.82
N ILE A 47 5.70 10.29 7.56
CA ILE A 47 6.06 9.32 8.61
C ILE A 47 7.31 9.80 9.37
N GLY A 48 8.32 10.32 8.67
CA GLY A 48 9.52 10.87 9.32
C GLY A 48 9.24 12.12 10.15
N SER A 49 8.39 13.03 9.66
CA SER A 49 7.99 14.27 10.34
C SER A 49 7.25 14.00 11.65
N SER A 50 6.53 12.88 11.74
CA SER A 50 5.84 12.46 12.97
C SER A 50 6.79 12.30 14.17
N MET A 51 8.10 12.05 13.93
CA MET A 51 9.13 12.05 14.97
C MET A 51 9.29 13.40 15.67
N PHE A 52 9.10 14.52 14.96
CA PHE A 52 9.28 15.85 15.55
C PHE A 52 8.08 16.26 16.41
N VAL A 53 6.87 15.87 16.02
CA VAL A 53 5.63 16.20 16.74
C VAL A 53 5.53 15.45 18.06
N ALA A 54 6.06 14.22 18.12
CA ALA A 54 5.99 13.36 19.28
C ALA A 54 6.99 13.72 20.41
N GLN A 55 7.49 14.96 20.54
CA GLN A 55 8.45 15.30 21.62
C GLN A 55 7.79 15.96 22.86
N PHE A 56 6.47 16.09 22.90
CA PHE A 56 5.77 16.97 23.85
C PHE A 56 5.00 16.25 24.99
N THR A 57 4.75 14.93 24.99
CA THR A 57 3.98 14.19 26.04
C THR A 57 4.32 12.67 26.17
N PHE A 58 5.17 12.28 27.13
CA PHE A 58 5.78 10.94 27.29
C PHE A 58 4.88 9.67 27.25
N GLN A 59 3.60 9.72 27.63
CA GLN A 59 2.76 8.50 27.74
C GLN A 59 1.79 8.30 26.55
N GLN A 60 1.30 9.37 25.93
CA GLN A 60 0.37 9.33 24.78
C GLN A 60 1.08 9.38 23.42
N GLU A 61 2.39 9.66 23.41
CA GLU A 61 3.20 9.79 22.21
C GLU A 61 3.21 8.55 21.30
N PHE A 62 3.33 7.35 21.87
CA PHE A 62 3.43 6.12 21.07
C PHE A 62 2.14 5.80 20.32
N GLN A 63 0.98 6.06 20.95
CA GLN A 63 -0.32 5.85 20.33
C GLN A 63 -0.56 6.88 19.22
N ILE A 64 -0.28 8.16 19.48
CA ILE A 64 -0.41 9.23 18.48
C ILE A 64 0.52 8.97 17.28
N LEU A 65 1.76 8.57 17.53
CA LEU A 65 2.74 8.26 16.48
C LEU A 65 2.26 7.12 15.58
N LYS A 66 1.72 6.06 16.20
CA LYS A 66 1.18 4.90 15.48
C LYS A 66 -0.06 5.29 14.67
N ASP A 67 -0.99 6.02 15.25
CA ASP A 67 -2.24 6.41 14.57
C ASP A 67 -1.96 7.35 13.39
N VAL A 68 -1.06 8.32 13.55
CA VAL A 68 -0.64 9.22 12.48
C VAL A 68 0.07 8.46 11.36
N SER A 69 0.98 7.54 11.70
CA SER A 69 1.74 6.78 10.70
C SER A 69 0.87 5.80 9.94
N LEU A 70 -0.01 5.05 10.62
CA LEU A 70 -0.97 4.15 9.98
C LEU A 70 -2.01 4.90 9.15
N GLY A 71 -2.47 6.06 9.63
CA GLY A 71 -3.35 6.96 8.87
C GLY A 71 -2.69 7.45 7.59
N ALA A 72 -1.44 7.93 7.68
CA ALA A 72 -0.66 8.36 6.53
C ALA A 72 -0.46 7.21 5.53
N MET A 73 -0.05 6.04 6.00
CA MET A 73 0.07 4.83 5.17
C MET A 73 -1.23 4.49 4.45
N SER A 74 -2.38 4.51 5.15
CA SER A 74 -3.69 4.25 4.55
C SER A 74 -3.97 5.22 3.41
N ILE A 75 -3.78 6.52 3.63
CA ILE A 75 -4.08 7.56 2.63
C ILE A 75 -3.14 7.42 1.42
N PHE A 76 -1.83 7.35 1.65
CA PHE A 76 -0.86 7.29 0.56
C PHE A 76 -0.93 5.98 -0.24
N THR A 77 -1.13 4.84 0.44
CA THR A 77 -1.32 3.55 -0.25
C THR A 77 -2.60 3.55 -1.09
N SER A 78 -3.68 4.13 -0.56
CA SER A 78 -4.95 4.26 -1.30
C SER A 78 -4.79 5.15 -2.54
N LEU A 79 -4.13 6.30 -2.39
CA LEU A 79 -3.86 7.20 -3.51
C LEU A 79 -2.97 6.53 -4.57
N LEU A 80 -1.96 5.77 -4.13
CA LEU A 80 -1.09 5.00 -5.01
C LEU A 80 -1.85 3.90 -5.75
N ALA A 81 -2.79 3.20 -5.09
CA ALA A 81 -3.65 2.22 -5.72
C ALA A 81 -4.53 2.83 -6.81
N ILE A 82 -5.14 3.97 -6.53
CA ILE A 82 -5.97 4.70 -7.49
C ILE A 82 -5.13 5.16 -8.68
N VAL A 83 -4.01 5.85 -8.45
CA VAL A 83 -3.20 6.43 -9.52
C VAL A 83 -2.52 5.35 -10.37
N ALA A 84 -1.97 4.31 -9.74
CA ALA A 84 -1.31 3.21 -10.46
C ALA A 84 -2.32 2.46 -11.34
N THR A 85 -3.52 2.20 -10.82
CA THR A 85 -4.55 1.46 -11.58
C THR A 85 -5.23 2.30 -12.64
N ALA A 86 -5.51 3.58 -12.35
CA ALA A 86 -6.15 4.47 -13.30
C ALA A 86 -5.29 4.71 -14.55
N ARG A 87 -3.96 4.73 -14.41
CA ARG A 87 -3.03 4.87 -15.54
C ARG A 87 -2.86 3.60 -16.34
N LEU A 88 -3.07 2.46 -15.69
CA LEU A 88 -2.83 1.13 -16.24
C LEU A 88 -3.72 0.84 -17.46
N ILE A 89 -5.00 1.19 -17.42
CA ILE A 89 -5.97 0.84 -18.47
C ILE A 89 -5.80 1.75 -19.71
N PRO A 90 -5.70 3.08 -19.59
CA PRO A 90 -5.63 3.93 -20.77
C PRO A 90 -4.30 3.85 -21.51
N GLN A 91 -3.17 3.60 -20.83
CA GLN A 91 -1.88 3.35 -21.49
C GLN A 91 -1.95 2.12 -22.42
N ASP A 92 -2.64 1.05 -22.00
CA ASP A 92 -2.83 -0.13 -22.85
C ASP A 92 -3.70 0.14 -24.08
N ILE A 93 -4.68 1.03 -23.93
CA ILE A 93 -5.62 1.38 -24.99
C ILE A 93 -4.91 2.29 -26.02
N GLU A 94 -4.08 3.24 -25.56
CA GLU A 94 -3.30 4.15 -26.40
C GLU A 94 -2.19 3.43 -27.19
N ASP A 95 -1.49 2.47 -26.59
CA ASP A 95 -0.37 1.76 -27.23
C ASP A 95 -0.79 0.80 -28.37
N ARG A 96 -2.10 0.70 -28.69
CA ARG A 96 -2.66 -0.29 -29.66
C ARG A 96 -2.22 -1.74 -29.38
N THR A 97 -1.71 -2.02 -28.19
CA THR A 97 -1.30 -3.36 -27.74
C THR A 97 -2.51 -4.27 -27.62
N VAL A 98 -3.67 -3.74 -27.21
CA VAL A 98 -4.94 -4.51 -27.21
C VAL A 98 -5.31 -5.04 -28.60
N TYR A 99 -5.08 -4.24 -29.66
CA TYR A 99 -5.45 -4.62 -31.04
C TYR A 99 -4.45 -5.56 -31.70
N THR A 100 -3.16 -5.45 -31.37
CA THR A 100 -2.13 -6.39 -31.86
C THR A 100 -2.07 -7.69 -31.05
N ILE A 101 -2.46 -7.67 -29.77
CA ILE A 101 -2.65 -8.87 -28.94
C ILE A 101 -3.92 -9.63 -29.37
N LEU A 102 -4.97 -8.98 -29.89
CA LEU A 102 -6.13 -9.68 -30.45
C LEU A 102 -5.79 -10.52 -31.72
N ALA A 103 -4.66 -10.26 -32.37
CA ALA A 103 -4.18 -11.05 -33.52
C ALA A 103 -3.32 -12.27 -33.11
N LYS A 104 -2.97 -12.43 -31.82
CA LYS A 104 -2.15 -13.54 -31.29
C LYS A 104 -2.92 -14.22 -30.16
N PRO A 105 -3.13 -15.55 -30.18
CA PRO A 105 -4.04 -16.22 -29.24
C PRO A 105 -3.39 -16.31 -27.85
N VAL A 106 -3.40 -15.19 -27.13
CA VAL A 106 -3.07 -15.10 -25.70
C VAL A 106 -4.41 -15.08 -24.96
N PRO A 107 -4.71 -16.05 -24.10
CA PRO A 107 -5.97 -16.10 -23.37
C PRO A 107 -6.14 -14.84 -22.50
N ARG A 108 -7.29 -14.17 -22.65
CA ARG A 108 -7.63 -12.87 -22.02
C ARG A 108 -7.42 -12.85 -20.50
N PHE A 109 -7.60 -14.01 -19.86
CA PHE A 109 -7.43 -14.18 -18.42
C PHE A 109 -5.96 -14.09 -17.97
N GLU A 110 -4.99 -14.60 -18.74
CA GLU A 110 -3.57 -14.54 -18.34
C GLU A 110 -3.03 -13.11 -18.36
N TYR A 111 -3.44 -12.32 -19.35
CA TYR A 111 -3.07 -10.91 -19.45
C TYR A 111 -3.62 -10.11 -18.26
N LEU A 112 -4.93 -10.27 -17.98
CA LEU A 112 -5.59 -9.59 -16.88
C LEU A 112 -5.00 -9.99 -15.52
N LEU A 113 -4.75 -11.29 -15.29
CA LEU A 113 -4.11 -11.78 -14.06
C LEU A 113 -2.71 -11.21 -13.88
N GLY A 114 -1.89 -11.22 -14.93
CA GLY A 114 -0.52 -10.70 -14.87
C GLY A 114 -0.49 -9.22 -14.52
N LYS A 115 -1.44 -8.45 -15.06
CA LYS A 115 -1.55 -7.01 -14.84
C LYS A 115 -2.03 -6.65 -13.45
N ILE A 116 -3.11 -7.29 -13.00
CA ILE A 116 -3.62 -7.12 -11.63
C ILE A 116 -2.53 -7.54 -10.64
N ALA A 117 -1.87 -8.68 -10.85
CA ALA A 117 -0.76 -9.11 -10.02
C ALA A 117 0.38 -8.08 -9.98
N GLY A 118 0.67 -7.39 -11.09
CA GLY A 118 1.67 -6.33 -11.15
C GLY A 118 1.31 -5.13 -10.26
N VAL A 119 0.06 -4.68 -10.31
CA VAL A 119 -0.43 -3.59 -9.44
C VAL A 119 -0.45 -4.02 -7.98
N LEU A 120 -0.94 -5.22 -7.69
CA LEU A 120 -0.98 -5.75 -6.32
C LEU A 120 0.43 -5.85 -5.74
N LEU A 121 1.39 -6.33 -6.53
CA LEU A 121 2.78 -6.45 -6.10
C LEU A 121 3.44 -5.06 -5.93
N LEU A 122 3.13 -4.09 -6.79
CA LEU A 122 3.55 -2.69 -6.60
C LEU A 122 3.04 -2.14 -5.26
N LEU A 123 1.76 -2.36 -4.96
CA LEU A 123 1.15 -1.92 -3.70
C LEU A 123 1.78 -2.65 -2.51
N ALA A 124 2.05 -3.94 -2.63
CA ALA A 124 2.70 -4.72 -1.58
C ALA A 124 4.09 -4.17 -1.27
N ILE A 125 4.90 -3.88 -2.31
CA ILE A 125 6.23 -3.28 -2.14
C ILE A 125 6.12 -1.90 -1.50
N SER A 126 5.22 -1.04 -2.00
CA SER A 126 5.04 0.31 -1.48
C SER A 126 4.65 0.29 0.01
N THR A 127 3.66 -0.54 0.37
CA THR A 127 3.24 -0.74 1.76
C THR A 127 4.35 -1.32 2.62
N ALA A 128 5.14 -2.27 2.11
CA ALA A 128 6.27 -2.84 2.84
C ALA A 128 7.39 -1.81 3.07
N VAL A 129 7.68 -0.95 2.10
CA VAL A 129 8.66 0.14 2.24
C VAL A 129 8.21 1.15 3.28
N MET A 130 6.96 1.59 3.22
CA MET A 130 6.38 2.46 4.25
C MET A 130 6.38 1.75 5.62
N GLY A 131 6.04 0.46 5.65
CA GLY A 131 6.06 -0.40 6.85
C GLY A 131 7.43 -0.46 7.51
N GLY A 132 8.46 -0.70 6.70
CA GLY A 132 9.85 -0.69 7.13
C GLY A 132 10.30 0.68 7.65
N ALA A 133 9.89 1.76 7.00
CA ALA A 133 10.18 3.11 7.48
C ALA A 133 9.52 3.41 8.83
N PHE A 134 8.25 3.01 9.01
CA PHE A 134 7.57 3.13 10.30
C PHE A 134 8.26 2.33 11.41
N LEU A 135 8.67 1.08 11.13
CA LEU A 135 9.44 0.26 12.08
C LEU A 135 10.79 0.88 12.43
N LEU A 136 11.49 1.45 11.43
CA LEU A 136 12.76 2.14 11.64
C LEU A 136 12.58 3.36 12.53
N VAL A 137 11.55 4.17 12.28
CA VAL A 137 11.18 5.30 13.14
C VAL A 137 10.90 4.82 14.57
N LEU A 138 10.13 3.74 14.74
CA LEU A 138 9.79 3.18 16.04
C LEU A 138 11.04 2.70 16.80
N TYR A 139 11.98 2.05 16.09
CA TYR A 139 13.24 1.60 16.66
C TYR A 139 14.15 2.76 17.10
N MET A 140 14.27 3.82 16.29
CA MET A 140 15.04 5.01 16.68
C MET A 140 14.47 5.68 17.94
N ARG A 141 13.15 5.64 18.11
CA ARG A 141 12.46 6.18 19.29
C ARG A 141 12.68 5.32 20.52
N GLU A 142 12.63 3.99 20.39
CA GLU A 142 12.96 3.07 21.49
C GLU A 142 14.35 3.38 22.06
N GLN A 143 15.35 3.58 21.19
CA GLN A 143 16.69 3.96 21.62
C GLN A 143 16.74 5.35 22.28
N ALA A 144 16.03 6.35 21.76
CA ALA A 144 16.00 7.68 22.36
C ALA A 144 15.42 7.67 23.80
N VAL A 145 14.38 6.87 24.03
CA VAL A 145 13.76 6.71 25.36
C VAL A 145 14.69 5.96 26.31
N LEU A 146 15.33 4.88 25.86
CA LEU A 146 16.31 4.13 26.67
C LEU A 146 17.48 5.02 27.15
N HIS A 147 17.98 5.91 26.28
CA HIS A 147 19.05 6.83 26.62
C HIS A 147 18.60 7.99 27.54
N ALA A 148 17.32 8.37 27.51
CA ALA A 148 16.73 9.31 28.46
C ALA A 148 16.55 8.67 29.85
N THR A 149 16.13 7.40 29.91
CA THR A 149 16.02 6.62 31.16
C THR A 149 17.39 6.39 31.81
N LEU A 150 18.44 6.12 31.02
CA LEU A 150 19.82 5.97 31.53
C LEU A 150 20.39 7.27 32.15
N ARG A 151 19.97 8.45 31.68
CA ARG A 151 20.42 9.73 32.24
C ARG A 151 19.77 10.11 33.58
N HIS A 152 18.61 9.56 33.91
CA HIS A 152 17.98 9.70 35.24
C HIS A 152 18.42 8.62 36.24
N MET A 153 19.30 7.71 35.82
CA MET A 153 19.83 6.60 36.62
C MET A 153 21.00 7.01 37.54
N SER A 154 20.94 8.19 38.17
CA SER A 154 21.80 8.55 39.30
C SER A 154 21.05 8.62 40.64
N GLY A 155 19.75 8.27 40.71
CA GLY A 155 19.05 8.29 42.01
C GLY A 155 17.60 7.79 42.16
N VAL A 156 16.99 7.04 41.24
CA VAL A 156 15.54 6.67 41.32
C VAL A 156 15.32 5.13 41.34
N PRO A 157 14.37 4.58 42.14
CA PRO A 157 14.20 3.15 42.42
C PRO A 157 13.82 2.28 41.21
N ARG A 158 14.25 1.01 41.25
CA ARG A 158 14.17 0.01 40.16
C ARG A 158 12.75 -0.31 39.66
N GLU A 159 11.70 0.11 40.36
CA GLU A 159 10.30 -0.20 40.01
C GLU A 159 9.76 0.58 38.80
N GLN A 160 10.15 1.84 38.58
CA GLN A 160 9.70 2.62 37.40
C GLN A 160 10.41 2.20 36.11
N VAL A 161 11.60 1.61 36.21
CA VAL A 161 12.36 1.10 35.06
C VAL A 161 11.68 -0.15 34.50
N ASP A 162 11.12 -1.00 35.37
CA ASP A 162 10.36 -2.18 34.97
C ASP A 162 8.99 -1.81 34.35
N ASP A 163 8.33 -0.75 34.80
CA ASP A 163 7.08 -0.27 34.19
C ASP A 163 7.30 0.42 32.84
N ALA A 164 8.36 1.22 32.69
CA ALA A 164 8.72 1.80 31.39
C ALA A 164 9.12 0.71 30.38
N LEU A 165 9.87 -0.31 30.81
CA LEU A 165 10.22 -1.47 29.97
C LEU A 165 9.00 -2.36 29.67
N ARG A 166 8.03 -2.50 30.59
CA ARG A 166 6.77 -3.22 30.32
C ARG A 166 5.86 -2.47 29.37
N VAL A 167 5.80 -1.13 29.40
CA VAL A 167 5.02 -0.33 28.43
C VAL A 167 5.68 -0.38 27.04
N ILE A 168 7.01 -0.28 26.96
CA ILE A 168 7.73 -0.43 25.68
C ILE A 168 7.60 -1.87 25.15
N ARG A 169 7.75 -2.88 26.01
CA ARG A 169 7.63 -4.29 25.60
C ARG A 169 6.19 -4.69 25.24
N SER A 170 5.18 -4.08 25.88
CA SER A 170 3.77 -4.33 25.56
C SER A 170 3.23 -3.48 24.40
N SER A 171 3.78 -2.29 24.13
CA SER A 171 3.42 -1.49 22.95
C SER A 171 4.24 -1.81 21.69
N ALA A 172 5.52 -2.15 21.80
CA ALA A 172 6.38 -2.45 20.65
C ALA A 172 6.15 -3.85 20.07
N LEU A 173 5.67 -4.80 20.89
CA LEU A 173 5.32 -6.16 20.48
C LEU A 173 3.83 -6.44 20.56
N ASN A 174 2.97 -5.42 20.53
CA ASN A 174 1.56 -5.70 20.37
C ASN A 174 1.29 -6.09 18.92
N ILE A 175 0.65 -7.25 18.79
CA ILE A 175 0.24 -7.96 17.58
C ILE A 175 -0.68 -7.13 16.67
N ASP A 176 -0.92 -5.85 16.96
CA ASP A 176 -1.83 -4.94 16.26
C ASP A 176 -1.24 -4.20 15.04
N ILE A 177 0.08 -4.01 14.94
CA ILE A 177 0.67 -3.27 13.80
C ILE A 177 0.59 -4.10 12.51
N PHE A 178 0.92 -5.39 12.59
CA PHE A 178 0.83 -6.33 11.46
C PHE A 178 -0.58 -6.42 10.85
N PRO A 179 -1.67 -6.66 11.61
CA PRO A 179 -3.01 -6.66 11.06
C PRO A 179 -3.39 -5.27 10.53
N GLY A 180 -2.93 -4.17 11.14
CA GLY A 180 -3.12 -2.83 10.58
C GLY A 180 -2.54 -2.69 9.17
N ILE A 181 -1.29 -3.11 8.97
CA ILE A 181 -0.63 -3.08 7.65
C ILE A 181 -1.35 -3.99 6.64
N VAL A 182 -1.76 -5.19 7.07
CA VAL A 182 -2.52 -6.12 6.22
C VAL A 182 -3.87 -5.54 5.82
N ILE A 183 -4.58 -4.89 6.74
CA ILE A 183 -5.86 -4.22 6.47
C ILE A 183 -5.66 -3.07 5.49
N ILE A 184 -4.62 -2.25 5.66
CA ILE A 184 -4.28 -1.17 4.73
C ILE A 184 -4.02 -1.72 3.33
N TYR A 185 -3.26 -2.81 3.24
CA TYR A 185 -3.01 -3.48 1.95
C TYR A 185 -4.29 -4.04 1.33
N LEU A 186 -5.12 -4.76 2.09
CA LEU A 186 -6.40 -5.29 1.60
C LEU A 186 -7.35 -4.18 1.12
N LYS A 187 -7.43 -3.08 1.86
CA LYS A 187 -8.19 -1.89 1.46
C LYS A 187 -7.68 -1.31 0.13
N ALA A 188 -6.35 -1.23 -0.03
CA ALA A 188 -5.73 -0.78 -1.27
C ALA A 188 -6.01 -1.72 -2.44
N CYS A 189 -5.99 -3.05 -2.22
CA CYS A 189 -6.37 -4.05 -3.23
C CYS A 189 -7.82 -3.88 -3.69
N LEU A 190 -8.75 -3.66 -2.75
CA LEU A 190 -10.15 -3.39 -3.06
C LEU A 190 -10.30 -2.10 -3.86
N LEU A 191 -9.61 -1.03 -3.46
CA LEU A 191 -9.57 0.24 -4.19
C LEU A 191 -8.98 0.09 -5.59
N ALA A 192 -7.92 -0.69 -5.75
CA ALA A 192 -7.35 -0.99 -7.06
C ALA A 192 -8.37 -1.73 -7.94
N ALA A 193 -9.02 -2.79 -7.43
CA ALA A 193 -10.05 -3.52 -8.18
C ALA A 193 -11.21 -2.61 -8.59
N LEU A 194 -11.70 -1.76 -7.68
CA LEU A 194 -12.76 -0.80 -7.95
C LEU A 194 -12.32 0.26 -8.97
N THR A 195 -11.09 0.76 -8.85
CA THR A 195 -10.50 1.71 -9.79
C THR A 195 -10.42 1.11 -11.19
N LEU A 196 -9.99 -0.15 -11.30
CA LEU A 196 -9.93 -0.86 -12.59
C LEU A 196 -11.32 -0.97 -13.21
N PHE A 197 -12.32 -1.34 -12.41
CA PHE A 197 -13.71 -1.42 -12.84
C PHE A 197 -14.21 -0.08 -13.39
N VAL A 198 -14.04 1.01 -12.64
CA VAL A 198 -14.46 2.34 -13.09
C VAL A 198 -13.62 2.85 -14.28
N SER A 199 -12.34 2.51 -14.32
CA SER A 199 -11.46 2.86 -15.44
C SER A 199 -11.89 2.21 -16.76
N THR A 200 -12.66 1.11 -16.72
CA THR A 200 -13.19 0.45 -17.92
C THR A 200 -14.27 1.30 -18.61
N PHE A 201 -15.02 2.10 -17.85
CA PHE A 201 -16.06 3.00 -18.37
C PHE A 201 -15.58 4.45 -18.56
N ALA A 202 -14.46 4.79 -17.92
CA ALA A 202 -13.93 6.14 -17.94
C ALA A 202 -13.15 6.44 -19.22
N THR A 203 -13.45 7.59 -19.83
CA THR A 203 -12.78 8.03 -21.06
C THR A 203 -11.36 8.58 -20.80
N THR A 204 -11.04 9.01 -19.57
CA THR A 204 -9.73 9.62 -19.26
C THR A 204 -9.16 9.17 -17.92
N ASN A 205 -7.84 9.05 -17.85
CA ASN A 205 -7.07 8.80 -16.61
C ASN A 205 -7.46 9.76 -15.48
N ILE A 206 -7.58 11.06 -15.81
CA ILE A 206 -7.85 12.12 -14.84
C ILE A 206 -9.26 11.94 -14.26
N PHE A 207 -10.25 11.66 -15.11
CA PHE A 207 -11.61 11.41 -14.65
C PHE A 207 -11.67 10.23 -13.68
N THR A 208 -11.02 9.11 -14.00
CA THR A 208 -10.96 7.95 -13.10
C THR A 208 -10.33 8.29 -11.75
N ILE A 209 -9.20 9.00 -11.76
CA ILE A 209 -8.51 9.40 -10.53
C ILE A 209 -9.40 10.29 -9.67
N VAL A 210 -10.07 11.29 -10.28
CA VAL A 210 -10.94 12.23 -9.58
C VAL A 210 -12.14 11.51 -8.96
N VAL A 211 -12.84 10.69 -9.75
CA VAL A 211 -14.00 9.91 -9.25
C VAL A 211 -13.59 8.98 -8.12
N MET A 212 -12.48 8.26 -8.25
CA MET A 212 -11.98 7.39 -7.20
C MET A 212 -11.52 8.14 -5.95
N ALA A 213 -10.92 9.32 -6.11
CA ALA A 213 -10.58 10.17 -4.98
C ALA A 213 -11.85 10.60 -4.22
N PHE A 214 -12.91 11.01 -4.91
CA PHE A 214 -14.19 11.33 -4.26
C PHE A 214 -14.79 10.13 -3.53
N ILE A 215 -14.81 8.95 -4.17
CA ILE A 215 -15.29 7.72 -3.52
C ILE A 215 -14.48 7.41 -2.26
N TYR A 216 -13.15 7.54 -2.34
CA TYR A 216 -12.27 7.36 -1.19
C TYR A 216 -12.58 8.34 -0.05
N PHE A 217 -12.71 9.64 -0.36
CA PHE A 217 -13.02 10.67 0.63
C PHE A 217 -14.39 10.44 1.27
N ILE A 218 -15.42 10.15 0.48
CA ILE A 218 -16.77 9.86 1.00
C ILE A 218 -16.71 8.66 1.95
N GLY A 219 -16.07 7.57 1.53
CA GLY A 219 -15.96 6.37 2.37
C GLY A 219 -15.19 6.62 3.67
N HIS A 220 -14.11 7.39 3.61
CA HIS A 220 -13.31 7.71 4.80
C HIS A 220 -14.03 8.67 5.76
N LEU A 221 -14.68 9.71 5.23
CA LEU A 221 -15.46 10.68 6.01
C LEU A 221 -16.69 10.04 6.66
N GLN A 222 -17.39 9.16 5.95
CA GLN A 222 -18.52 8.42 6.50
C GLN A 222 -18.11 7.54 7.68
N ALA A 223 -16.98 6.83 7.58
CA ALA A 223 -16.47 6.00 8.67
C ALA A 223 -16.21 6.85 9.93
N THR A 224 -15.52 7.99 9.75
CA THR A 224 -15.22 8.92 10.83
C THR A 224 -16.49 9.51 11.44
N ALA A 225 -17.43 9.97 10.61
CA ALA A 225 -18.70 10.55 11.09
C ALA A 225 -19.54 9.54 11.90
N ARG A 226 -19.54 8.26 11.49
CA ARG A 226 -20.25 7.20 12.21
C ARG A 226 -19.63 6.93 13.58
N GLU A 227 -18.31 6.92 13.69
CA GLU A 227 -17.61 6.76 14.97
C GLU A 227 -17.93 7.90 15.93
N TYR A 228 -17.90 9.15 15.46
CA TYR A 228 -18.31 10.31 16.25
C TYR A 228 -19.76 10.22 16.71
N TRP A 229 -20.67 9.83 15.81
CA TRP A 229 -22.09 9.73 16.14
C TRP A 229 -22.38 8.66 17.19
N LEU A 230 -21.69 7.51 17.12
CA LEU A 230 -21.82 6.44 18.10
C LEU A 230 -21.23 6.83 19.46
N ALA A 231 -20.11 7.55 19.48
CA ALA A 231 -19.47 8.04 20.70
C ALA A 231 -20.29 9.14 21.42
N VAL A 232 -21.14 9.87 20.68
CA VAL A 232 -22.05 10.89 21.26
C VAL A 232 -23.30 10.26 21.88
N ILE A 233 -23.70 9.07 21.44
CA ILE A 233 -24.92 8.38 21.91
C ILE A 233 -24.64 7.40 23.08
N SER A 234 -23.39 6.95 23.25
CA SER A 234 -22.94 6.09 24.37
C SER A 234 -22.54 6.89 25.61
#